data_AF-A0A939XR39-F1
#
_entry.id   AF-A0A939XR39-F1
#
_cell.length_a   1.000
_cell.length_b   1.000
_cell.length_c   1.000
_cell.angle_alpha   90.00
_cell.angle_beta   90.00
_cell.angle_gamma   90.00
#
_symmetry.space_group_name_H-M   'P 1'
#
loop_
_entity.id
_entity.type
_entity.pdbx_description
1 polymer ?
#
loop_
_entity_poly.entity_id
_entity_poly.type
_entity_poly.pdbx_seq_one_letter_code
_entity_poly.pdbx_strand_id
1 'polypeptide(L)'
;MKLYESLPRHVTAGGKRYKVNLDFRNVLRMMDELDREDILPQAAQYLALKCVMRRVPKNTAEVLKAVTQVCFSSGKKRKSGDGKRLTSYTQDAGVIRAAFLQTYGIDLWTADLHWLQFRDLMEGLPSEGSRYAEIISIRGRPMPKPTKYNADERKWLTDAKKAYALEMTEAEQESQYQQDVLNVFNGLMSMIPKG
;
A
#
# COMPACT_ATOMS: atom_id res chain seq x y z
N MET A 1 19.32 7.34 2.19
CA MET A 1 19.85 7.74 3.50
C MET A 1 21.04 6.84 3.80
N LYS A 2 22.12 7.38 4.31
CA LYS A 2 23.33 6.62 4.68
C LYS A 2 23.20 6.12 6.12
N LEU A 3 23.92 5.06 6.48
CA LEU A 3 23.82 4.42 7.80
C LEU A 3 24.22 5.35 8.98
N TYR A 4 25.02 6.38 8.73
CA TYR A 4 25.46 7.34 9.74
C TYR A 4 24.58 8.60 9.82
N GLU A 5 23.53 8.71 8.99
CA GLU A 5 22.60 9.83 9.05
C GLU A 5 21.53 9.59 10.12
N SER A 6 21.16 10.63 10.85
CA SER A 6 20.07 10.56 11.82
C SER A 6 18.71 10.50 11.14
N LEU A 7 17.80 9.72 11.70
CA LEU A 7 16.42 9.61 11.21
C LEU A 7 15.69 10.97 11.32
N PRO A 8 14.94 11.39 10.29
CA PRO A 8 14.24 12.67 10.30
C PRO A 8 13.21 12.78 11.43
N ARG A 9 13.37 13.75 12.32
CA ARG A 9 12.39 14.09 13.37
C ARG A 9 11.68 15.42 13.14
N HIS A 10 12.00 16.06 12.02
CA HIS A 10 11.47 17.36 11.64
C HIS A 10 11.29 17.45 10.13
N VAL A 11 10.33 18.27 9.70
CA VAL A 11 10.14 18.67 8.30
C VAL A 11 10.17 20.19 8.18
N THR A 12 10.49 20.70 6.99
CA THR A 12 10.51 22.13 6.70
C THR A 12 9.46 22.45 5.64
N ALA A 13 8.61 23.44 5.91
CA ALA A 13 7.58 23.95 5.00
C ALA A 13 7.37 25.44 5.27
N GLY A 14 7.27 26.27 4.23
CA GLY A 14 7.07 27.71 4.35
C GLY A 14 8.16 28.40 5.18
N GLY A 15 9.41 27.93 5.09
CA GLY A 15 10.54 28.44 5.87
C GLY A 15 10.50 28.11 7.37
N LYS A 16 9.51 27.34 7.85
CA LYS A 16 9.36 26.94 9.25
C LYS A 16 9.67 25.46 9.43
N ARG A 17 10.24 25.13 10.59
CA ARG A 17 10.59 23.75 10.98
C ARG A 17 9.54 23.19 11.93
N TYR A 18 9.00 22.01 11.60
CA TYR A 18 7.97 21.32 12.37
C TYR A 18 8.48 20.01 12.93
N LYS A 19 8.29 19.76 14.22
CA LYS A 19 8.60 18.46 14.84
C LYS A 19 7.55 17.43 14.44
N VAL A 20 7.99 16.25 14.04
CA VAL A 20 7.14 15.12 13.64
C VAL A 20 7.52 13.86 14.39
N ASN A 21 6.53 13.02 14.67
CA ASN A 21 6.69 11.67 15.20
C ASN A 21 6.38 10.67 14.07
N LEU A 22 7.43 10.24 13.39
CA LEU A 22 7.36 9.27 12.30
C LEU A 22 7.55 7.83 12.81
N ASP A 23 7.00 7.50 13.98
CA ASP A 23 6.77 6.10 14.36
C ASP A 23 5.94 5.41 13.27
N PHE A 24 6.28 4.17 12.93
CA PHE A 24 5.63 3.48 11.82
C PHE A 24 4.11 3.38 11.97
N ARG A 25 3.61 3.24 13.21
CA ARG A 25 2.17 3.16 13.49
C ARG A 25 1.47 4.49 13.20
N ASN A 26 2.13 5.61 13.47
CA ASN A 26 1.59 6.93 13.17
C ASN A 26 1.56 7.19 11.67
N VAL A 27 2.57 6.73 10.93
CA VAL A 27 2.60 6.89 9.47
C VAL A 27 1.56 5.98 8.80
N LEU A 28 1.36 4.76 9.28
CA LEU A 28 0.28 3.89 8.79
C LEU A 28 -1.10 4.53 9.03
N ARG A 29 -1.37 5.03 10.25
CA ARG A 29 -2.62 5.77 10.53
C ARG A 29 -2.76 7.01 9.67
N MET A 30 -1.67 7.75 9.44
CA MET A 30 -1.68 8.90 8.55
C MET A 30 -2.09 8.51 7.13
N MET A 31 -1.63 7.36 6.61
CA MET A 31 -2.05 6.85 5.32
C MET A 31 -3.54 6.49 5.31
N ASP A 32 -4.02 5.78 6.34
CA ASP A 32 -5.44 5.44 6.46
C ASP A 32 -6.34 6.69 6.44
N GLU A 33 -5.96 7.76 7.16
CA GLU A 33 -6.72 9.01 7.14
C GLU A 33 -6.71 9.74 5.79
N LEU A 34 -5.66 9.55 4.97
CA LEU A 34 -5.58 10.13 3.62
C LEU A 34 -6.40 9.35 2.58
N ASP A 35 -6.58 8.05 2.79
CA ASP A 35 -7.34 7.17 1.91
C ASP A 35 -8.86 7.23 2.18
N ARG A 36 -9.30 8.04 3.15
CA ARG A 36 -10.72 8.23 3.47
C ARG A 36 -11.46 9.01 2.38
N GLU A 37 -12.49 8.39 1.83
CA GLU A 37 -13.39 8.99 0.84
C GLU A 37 -14.66 9.58 1.48
N ASP A 38 -14.94 9.26 2.76
CA ASP A 38 -16.14 9.64 3.50
C ASP A 38 -16.11 11.08 4.08
N ILE A 39 -15.00 11.80 3.91
CA ILE A 39 -14.79 13.14 4.46
C ILE A 39 -14.14 14.10 3.46
N LEU A 40 -14.24 15.40 3.74
CA LEU A 40 -13.61 16.44 2.93
C LEU A 40 -12.08 16.26 2.90
N PRO A 41 -11.42 16.45 1.74
CA PRO A 41 -9.97 16.31 1.62
C PRO A 41 -9.17 17.15 2.62
N GLN A 42 -9.62 18.35 2.95
CA GLN A 42 -8.94 19.21 3.93
C GLN A 42 -9.05 18.66 5.36
N ALA A 43 -10.18 18.01 5.69
CA ALA A 43 -10.36 17.33 6.97
C ALA A 43 -9.45 16.09 7.04
N ALA A 44 -9.39 15.28 5.98
CA ALA A 44 -8.48 14.14 5.86
C ALA A 44 -7.01 14.56 6.06
N GLN A 45 -6.57 15.62 5.37
CA GLN A 45 -5.21 16.17 5.53
C GLN A 45 -4.92 16.62 6.96
N TYR A 46 -5.89 17.24 7.63
CA TYR A 46 -5.75 17.68 9.02
C TYR A 46 -5.62 16.49 9.98
N LEU A 47 -6.47 15.47 9.82
CA LEU A 47 -6.44 14.24 10.62
C LEU A 47 -5.14 13.46 10.40
N ALA A 48 -4.71 13.34 9.15
CA ALA A 48 -3.44 12.73 8.78
C ALA A 48 -2.26 13.41 9.48
N LEU A 49 -2.18 14.75 9.46
CA LEU A 49 -1.14 15.47 10.22
C LEU A 49 -1.26 15.25 11.73
N LYS A 50 -2.47 15.17 12.28
CA LYS A 50 -2.68 14.91 13.70
C LYS A 50 -2.08 13.56 14.16
N CYS A 51 -1.96 12.57 13.27
CA CYS A 51 -1.30 11.30 13.58
C CYS A 51 0.20 11.46 13.86
N VAL A 52 0.88 12.37 13.15
CA VAL A 52 2.35 12.52 13.20
C VAL A 52 2.80 13.78 13.92
N MET A 53 1.91 14.67 14.34
CA MET A 53 2.27 15.88 15.08
C MET A 53 1.21 16.33 16.08
N ARG A 54 1.69 16.84 17.22
CA ARG A 54 0.83 17.27 18.34
C ARG A 54 0.00 18.53 18.03
N ARG A 55 0.56 19.47 17.25
CA ARG A 55 -0.07 20.73 16.87
C ARG A 55 -0.04 20.86 15.36
N VAL A 56 -1.22 20.74 14.74
CA VAL A 56 -1.37 20.87 13.29
C VAL A 56 -1.31 22.36 12.90
N PRO A 57 -0.39 22.76 12.01
CA PRO A 57 -0.26 24.14 11.58
C PRO A 57 -1.35 24.52 10.54
N LYS A 58 -1.57 25.83 10.34
CA LYS A 58 -2.56 26.32 9.36
C LYS A 58 -2.21 25.97 7.92
N ASN A 59 -0.93 25.88 7.56
CA ASN A 59 -0.48 25.48 6.22
C ASN A 59 -0.43 23.94 6.08
N THR A 60 -1.54 23.27 6.42
CA THR A 60 -1.70 21.81 6.47
C THR A 60 -1.19 21.13 5.20
N ALA A 61 -1.65 21.55 4.02
CA ALA A 61 -1.30 20.91 2.75
C ALA A 61 0.22 20.93 2.46
N GLU A 62 0.88 22.07 2.73
CA GLU A 62 2.31 22.24 2.49
C GLU A 62 3.14 21.38 3.47
N VAL A 63 2.74 21.35 4.73
CA VAL A 63 3.41 20.56 5.77
C VAL A 63 3.21 19.08 5.53
N LEU A 64 2.00 18.67 5.14
CA LEU A 64 1.70 17.29 4.76
C LEU A 64 2.57 16.87 3.58
N LYS A 65 2.70 17.70 2.54
CA LYS A 65 3.60 17.44 1.41
C LYS A 65 5.05 17.22 1.88
N ALA A 66 5.53 18.01 2.82
CA ALA A 66 6.88 17.84 3.36
C ALA A 66 7.02 16.52 4.16
N VAL A 67 6.00 16.13 4.93
CA VAL A 67 5.95 14.83 5.64
C VAL A 67 5.94 13.67 4.66
N THR A 68 5.05 13.66 3.68
CA THR A 68 4.94 12.58 2.69
C THR A 68 6.20 12.48 1.85
N GLN A 69 6.84 13.61 1.52
CA GLN A 69 8.14 13.63 0.85
C GLN A 69 9.20 12.89 1.69
N VAL A 70 9.29 13.15 3.00
CA VAL A 70 10.24 12.45 3.87
C VAL A 70 9.90 10.96 3.99
N CYS A 71 8.63 10.59 4.05
CA CYS A 71 8.20 9.20 4.25
C CYS A 71 8.38 8.33 3.00
N PHE A 72 8.10 8.87 1.81
CA PHE A 72 7.90 8.07 0.60
C PHE A 72 8.85 8.40 -0.55
N SER A 73 9.62 9.49 -0.48
CA SER A 73 10.59 9.80 -1.54
C SER A 73 11.75 8.81 -1.50
N SER A 74 11.60 7.77 -2.30
CA SER A 74 12.63 6.78 -2.57
C SER A 74 13.25 7.16 -3.91
N GLY A 75 14.57 7.33 -3.99
CA GLY A 75 15.27 7.70 -5.24
C GLY A 75 15.16 6.68 -6.39
N LYS A 76 14.32 5.65 -6.26
CA LYS A 76 13.95 4.71 -7.31
C LYS A 76 12.55 5.06 -7.80
N LYS A 77 12.45 5.55 -9.04
CA LYS A 77 11.18 5.51 -9.79
C LYS A 77 10.73 4.04 -9.80
N ARG A 78 9.68 3.72 -9.04
CA ARG A 78 9.01 2.43 -9.20
C ARG A 78 8.57 2.37 -10.66
N LYS A 79 9.01 1.34 -11.41
CA LYS A 79 8.41 1.04 -12.70
C LYS A 79 6.94 0.75 -12.39
N SER A 80 6.05 1.57 -12.94
CA SER A 80 4.61 1.38 -12.91
C SER A 80 4.29 0.08 -13.65
N GLY A 81 4.44 -1.07 -12.98
CA GLY A 81 3.95 -2.35 -13.48
C GLY A 81 2.48 -2.46 -13.11
N ASP A 82 1.61 -2.38 -14.11
CA ASP A 82 0.16 -2.73 -14.15
C ASP A 82 -0.71 -2.57 -12.88
N GLY A 83 -0.35 -1.64 -11.99
CA GLY A 83 -1.24 -0.95 -11.05
C GLY A 83 -1.86 -1.76 -9.90
N LYS A 84 -1.72 -3.08 -9.80
CA LYS A 84 -2.45 -3.85 -8.79
C LYS A 84 -1.79 -3.83 -7.41
N ARG A 85 -2.52 -3.33 -6.41
CA ARG A 85 -2.12 -3.40 -4.99
C ARG A 85 -1.96 -4.85 -4.55
N LEU A 86 -0.77 -5.22 -4.08
CA LEU A 86 -0.49 -6.57 -3.58
C LEU A 86 -0.53 -6.67 -2.06
N THR A 87 -0.31 -5.56 -1.35
CA THR A 87 -0.20 -5.49 0.10
C THR A 87 -1.24 -4.52 0.66
N SER A 88 -1.91 -4.90 1.74
CA SER A 88 -2.72 -4.02 2.58
C SER A 88 -2.20 -4.10 4.01
N TYR A 89 -1.68 -3.01 4.56
CA TYR A 89 -1.18 -3.01 5.93
C TYR A 89 -2.26 -3.33 6.98
N THR A 90 -3.53 -3.10 6.63
CA THR A 90 -4.70 -3.40 7.48
C THR A 90 -5.09 -4.87 7.38
N GLN A 91 -5.36 -5.38 6.17
CA GLN A 91 -5.80 -6.78 6.00
C GLN A 91 -4.66 -7.76 6.26
N ASP A 92 -3.41 -7.40 5.92
CA ASP A 92 -2.24 -8.25 6.09
C ASP A 92 -1.56 -8.06 7.46
N ALA A 93 -2.13 -7.23 8.35
CA ALA A 93 -1.49 -6.86 9.62
C ALA A 93 -1.00 -8.10 10.42
N GLY A 94 -1.81 -9.16 10.48
CA GLY A 94 -1.45 -10.40 11.18
C GLY A 94 -0.23 -11.11 10.59
N VAL A 95 -0.21 -11.28 9.27
CA VAL A 95 0.88 -11.98 8.57
C VAL A 95 2.13 -11.13 8.45
N ILE A 96 2.01 -9.80 8.38
CA ILE A 96 3.15 -8.86 8.45
C ILE A 96 3.80 -8.95 9.83
N ARG A 97 3.02 -8.91 10.92
CA ARG A 97 3.57 -9.09 12.28
C ARG A 97 4.30 -10.43 12.43
N ALA A 98 3.68 -11.51 11.98
CA ALA A 98 4.30 -12.84 12.01
C ALA A 98 5.62 -12.87 11.21
N ALA A 99 5.65 -12.27 10.02
CA ALA A 99 6.84 -12.22 9.18
C ALA A 99 7.97 -11.39 9.82
N PHE A 100 7.67 -10.22 10.41
CA PHE A 100 8.67 -9.42 11.12
C PHE A 100 9.28 -10.18 12.30
N LEU A 101 8.44 -10.85 13.09
CA LEU A 101 8.89 -11.64 14.22
C LEU A 101 9.74 -12.83 13.76
N GLN A 102 9.31 -13.54 12.72
CA GLN A 102 10.02 -14.69 12.16
C GLN A 102 11.37 -14.30 11.55
N THR A 103 11.41 -13.24 10.74
CA THR A 103 12.60 -12.86 9.95
C THR A 103 13.61 -12.07 10.77
N TYR A 104 13.15 -11.14 11.60
CA TYR A 104 14.02 -10.19 12.30
C TYR A 104 14.01 -10.34 13.82
N GLY A 105 13.14 -11.18 14.39
CA GLY A 105 12.92 -11.23 15.83
C GLY A 105 12.25 -9.97 16.38
N ILE A 106 11.58 -9.18 15.54
CA ILE A 106 10.96 -7.91 15.92
C ILE A 106 9.46 -8.10 16.15
N ASP A 107 9.01 -7.91 17.38
CA ASP A 107 7.57 -7.81 17.70
C ASP A 107 7.05 -6.39 17.46
N LEU A 108 6.28 -6.20 16.39
CA LEU A 108 5.73 -4.90 16.01
C LEU A 108 4.74 -4.30 17.04
N TRP A 109 4.22 -5.08 18.00
CA TRP A 109 3.40 -4.51 19.07
C TRP A 109 4.21 -3.65 20.03
N THR A 110 5.45 -4.03 20.27
CA THR A 110 6.32 -3.43 21.30
C THR A 110 7.49 -2.66 20.71
N ALA A 111 7.87 -2.92 19.46
CA ALA A 111 9.01 -2.31 18.81
C ALA A 111 8.86 -0.79 18.63
N ASP A 112 9.90 -0.03 19.00
CA ASP A 112 10.06 1.39 18.68
C ASP A 112 10.79 1.53 17.34
N LEU A 113 10.04 1.66 16.25
CA LEU A 113 10.59 1.78 14.90
C LEU A 113 10.17 3.09 14.25
N HIS A 114 11.16 3.83 13.75
CA HIS A 114 10.92 4.89 12.81
C HIS A 114 10.41 4.33 11.48
N TRP A 115 9.54 5.07 10.80
CA TRP A 115 8.91 4.67 9.53
C TRP A 115 9.92 4.19 8.49
N LEU A 116 11.04 4.91 8.30
CA LEU A 116 12.07 4.49 7.36
C LEU A 116 12.68 3.13 7.71
N GLN A 117 12.86 2.81 8.99
CA GLN A 117 13.36 1.49 9.41
C GLN A 117 12.30 0.42 9.14
N PHE A 118 11.05 0.66 9.53
CA PHE A 118 9.95 -0.25 9.23
C PHE A 118 9.82 -0.50 7.73
N ARG A 119 9.87 0.55 6.90
CA ARG A 119 9.80 0.45 5.45
C ARG A 119 10.95 -0.35 4.88
N ASP A 120 12.19 -0.07 5.30
CA ASP A 120 13.37 -0.76 4.78
C ASP A 120 13.35 -2.26 5.19
N LEU A 121 12.86 -2.58 6.39
CA LEU A 121 12.63 -3.96 6.83
C LEU A 121 11.48 -4.63 6.04
N MET A 122 10.39 -3.92 5.81
CA MET A 122 9.24 -4.42 5.03
C MET A 122 9.65 -4.74 3.59
N GLU A 123 10.44 -3.87 2.95
CA GLU A 123 10.98 -4.09 1.60
C GLU A 123 12.07 -5.18 1.59
N GLY A 124 12.73 -5.42 2.72
CA GLY A 124 13.74 -6.46 2.91
C GLY A 124 13.20 -7.83 3.29
N LEU A 125 11.87 -7.99 3.44
CA LEU A 125 11.29 -9.30 3.77
C LEU A 125 11.60 -10.32 2.65
N PRO A 126 12.01 -11.55 3.00
CA PRO A 126 12.23 -12.61 2.01
C PRO A 126 10.99 -12.85 1.16
N SER A 127 11.21 -13.12 -0.13
CA SER A 127 10.13 -13.42 -1.09
C SER A 127 9.49 -14.79 -0.89
N GLU A 128 10.02 -15.60 0.02
CA GLU A 128 9.56 -16.96 0.33
C GLU A 128 9.76 -17.25 1.83
N GLY A 129 9.18 -18.35 2.31
CA GLY A 129 9.42 -18.84 3.67
C GLY A 129 8.61 -18.13 4.77
N SER A 130 7.73 -17.19 4.42
CA SER A 130 6.75 -16.61 5.35
C SER A 130 5.35 -16.67 4.78
N ARG A 131 4.35 -16.68 5.66
CA ARG A 131 2.94 -16.64 5.25
C ARG A 131 2.59 -15.37 4.48
N TYR A 132 3.22 -14.25 4.84
CA TYR A 132 3.10 -12.99 4.10
C TYR A 132 3.58 -13.16 2.65
N ALA A 133 4.78 -13.72 2.45
CA ALA A 133 5.35 -13.94 1.13
C ALA A 133 4.48 -14.86 0.24
N GLU A 134 3.91 -15.92 0.81
CA GLU A 134 2.96 -16.80 0.12
C GLU A 134 1.73 -16.04 -0.39
N ILE A 135 1.13 -15.21 0.46
CA ILE A 135 -0.06 -14.42 0.11
C ILE A 135 0.26 -13.43 -1.02
N ILE A 136 1.37 -12.69 -0.92
CA ILE A 136 1.80 -11.75 -1.95
C ILE A 136 2.08 -12.49 -3.28
N SER A 137 2.72 -13.66 -3.21
CA SER A 137 2.97 -14.52 -4.38
C SER A 137 1.66 -14.96 -5.02
N ILE A 138 0.69 -15.45 -4.24
CA ILE A 138 -0.63 -15.85 -4.76
C ILE A 138 -1.35 -14.66 -5.42
N ARG A 139 -1.35 -13.47 -4.79
CA ARG A 139 -1.98 -12.27 -5.35
C ARG A 139 -1.34 -11.83 -6.66
N GLY A 140 0.00 -11.80 -6.71
CA GLY A 140 0.77 -11.34 -7.86
C GLY A 140 0.93 -12.35 -9.00
N ARG A 141 0.73 -13.65 -8.75
CA ARG A 141 0.94 -14.71 -9.76
C ARG A 141 -0.08 -14.60 -10.91
N PRO A 142 0.33 -14.54 -12.18
CA PRO A 142 -0.63 -14.59 -13.30
C PRO A 142 -1.31 -15.96 -13.36
N MET A 143 -2.53 -16.01 -13.90
CA MET A 143 -3.18 -17.30 -14.17
C MET A 143 -2.42 -18.04 -15.27
N PRO A 144 -2.05 -19.32 -15.07
CA PRO A 144 -1.40 -20.08 -16.12
C PRO A 144 -2.36 -20.29 -17.30
N LYS A 145 -1.81 -20.31 -18.52
CA LYS A 145 -2.57 -20.58 -19.74
C LYS A 145 -3.24 -21.96 -19.63
N PRO A 146 -4.51 -22.12 -20.04
CA PRO A 146 -5.17 -23.42 -19.99
C PRO A 146 -4.39 -24.47 -20.79
N THR A 147 -4.19 -25.65 -20.20
CA THR A 147 -3.66 -26.84 -20.86
C THR A 147 -4.53 -28.04 -20.49
N LYS A 148 -4.36 -29.17 -21.17
CA LYS A 148 -5.08 -30.42 -20.87
C LYS A 148 -4.86 -30.93 -19.44
N TYR A 149 -3.76 -30.55 -18.79
CA TYR A 149 -3.31 -31.15 -17.53
C TYR A 149 -3.33 -30.20 -16.33
N ASN A 150 -3.68 -28.92 -16.50
CA ASN A 150 -3.58 -27.91 -15.43
C ASN A 150 -4.93 -27.38 -14.92
N ALA A 151 -6.03 -28.10 -15.17
CA ALA A 151 -7.36 -27.69 -14.70
C ALA A 151 -7.38 -27.52 -13.17
N ASP A 152 -6.81 -28.47 -12.43
CA ASP A 152 -6.79 -28.45 -10.96
C ASP A 152 -5.89 -27.34 -10.41
N GLU A 153 -4.72 -27.12 -11.00
CA GLU A 153 -3.83 -26.02 -10.63
C GLU A 153 -4.51 -24.66 -10.81
N ARG A 154 -5.19 -24.47 -11.95
CA ARG A 154 -5.93 -23.23 -12.25
C ARG A 154 -7.09 -23.03 -11.29
N LYS A 155 -7.81 -24.09 -10.94
CA LYS A 155 -8.89 -24.04 -9.96
C LYS A 155 -8.35 -23.66 -8.58
N TRP A 156 -7.30 -24.34 -8.11
CA TRP A 156 -6.65 -24.02 -6.84
C TRP A 156 -6.17 -22.56 -6.79
N LEU A 157 -5.49 -22.07 -7.83
CA LEU A 157 -4.98 -20.69 -7.84
C LEU A 157 -6.12 -19.68 -7.86
N THR A 158 -7.23 -20.00 -8.53
CA THR A 158 -8.44 -19.16 -8.55
C THR A 158 -9.07 -19.09 -7.17
N ASP A 159 -9.26 -20.23 -6.51
CA ASP A 159 -9.83 -20.31 -5.16
C ASP A 159 -8.93 -19.61 -4.14
N ALA A 160 -7.61 -19.79 -4.24
CA ALA A 160 -6.63 -19.13 -3.38
C ALA A 160 -6.60 -17.61 -3.60
N LYS A 161 -6.64 -17.14 -4.86
CA LYS A 161 -6.72 -15.70 -5.17
C LYS A 161 -7.99 -15.06 -4.63
N LYS A 162 -9.13 -15.76 -4.65
CA LYS A 162 -10.38 -15.29 -4.03
C LYS A 162 -10.23 -15.22 -2.51
N ALA A 163 -9.69 -16.26 -1.89
CA ALA A 163 -9.53 -16.33 -0.43
C ALA A 163 -8.61 -15.23 0.13
N TYR A 164 -7.58 -14.83 -0.62
CA TYR A 164 -6.65 -13.77 -0.21
C TYR A 164 -6.85 -12.45 -0.96
N ALA A 165 -7.99 -12.24 -1.62
CA ALA A 165 -8.24 -10.97 -2.31
C ALA A 165 -8.21 -9.79 -1.33
N LEU A 166 -7.64 -8.67 -1.77
CA LEU A 166 -7.79 -7.41 -1.05
C LEU A 166 -9.20 -6.86 -1.26
N GLU A 167 -9.73 -6.19 -0.25
CA GLU A 167 -10.96 -5.41 -0.41
C GLU A 167 -10.68 -4.28 -1.40
N MET A 168 -11.55 -4.14 -2.40
CA MET A 168 -11.43 -3.08 -3.39
C MET A 168 -11.89 -1.76 -2.76
N THR A 169 -11.10 -0.70 -2.94
CA THR A 169 -11.57 0.66 -2.59
C THR A 169 -12.73 1.08 -3.48
N GLU A 170 -13.51 2.09 -3.09
CA GLU A 170 -14.62 2.57 -3.92
C GLU A 170 -14.13 3.04 -5.29
N ALA A 171 -13.01 3.78 -5.33
CA ALA A 171 -12.35 4.17 -6.59
C ALA A 171 -11.90 2.97 -7.45
N GLU A 172 -11.38 1.89 -6.84
CA GLU A 172 -11.00 0.66 -7.56
C GLU A 172 -12.24 -0.07 -8.10
N GLN A 173 -13.34 -0.11 -7.34
CA GLN A 173 -14.61 -0.70 -7.76
C GLN A 173 -15.22 0.07 -8.93
N GLU A 174 -15.24 1.40 -8.87
CA GLU A 174 -15.76 2.24 -9.94
C GLU A 174 -14.93 2.08 -11.22
N SER A 175 -13.61 2.11 -11.10
CA SER A 175 -12.70 1.90 -12.24
C SER A 175 -12.91 0.53 -12.90
N GLN A 176 -13.03 -0.52 -12.10
CA GLN A 176 -13.30 -1.87 -12.60
C GLN A 176 -14.66 -1.95 -13.30
N TYR A 177 -15.71 -1.35 -12.71
CA TYR A 177 -17.04 -1.29 -13.32
C TYR A 177 -17.03 -0.59 -14.68
N GLN A 178 -16.39 0.59 -14.77
CA GLN A 178 -16.26 1.32 -16.04
C GLN A 178 -15.54 0.48 -17.11
N GLN A 179 -14.49 -0.24 -16.70
CA GLN A 179 -13.73 -1.09 -17.60
C GLN A 179 -14.53 -2.32 -18.06
N ASP A 180 -15.32 -2.91 -17.17
CA ASP A 180 -16.22 -4.03 -17.50
C ASP A 180 -17.33 -3.60 -18.47
N VAL A 181 -17.92 -2.41 -18.27
CA VAL A 181 -18.88 -1.81 -19.20
C VAL A 181 -18.27 -1.60 -20.59
N LEU A 182 -17.05 -1.05 -20.66
CA LEU A 182 -16.33 -0.86 -21.93
C LEU A 182 -16.03 -2.20 -22.62
N ASN A 183 -15.64 -3.23 -21.86
CA ASN A 183 -15.36 -4.56 -22.41
C ASN A 183 -16.64 -5.19 -23.01
N VAL A 184 -17.78 -5.08 -22.32
CA VAL A 184 -19.07 -5.54 -22.83
C VAL A 184 -19.45 -4.78 -24.10
N PHE A 185 -19.34 -3.44 -24.09
CA PHE A 185 -19.64 -2.61 -25.26
C PHE A 185 -18.77 -2.99 -26.47
N ASN A 186 -17.45 -3.13 -26.29
CA ASN A 186 -16.53 -3.53 -27.35
C ASN A 186 -16.86 -4.94 -27.88
N GLY A 187 -17.24 -5.86 -27.00
CA GLY A 187 -17.72 -7.19 -27.38
C GLY A 187 -18.94 -7.11 -28.29
N LEU A 188 -19.94 -6.31 -27.92
CA LEU A 188 -21.15 -6.10 -28.73
C LEU A 188 -20.85 -5.44 -30.08
N MET A 189 -20.01 -4.40 -30.11
CA MET A 189 -19.62 -3.72 -31.35
C MET A 189 -18.86 -4.63 -32.32
N SER A 190 -18.07 -5.59 -31.80
CA SER A 190 -17.36 -6.56 -32.63
C SER A 190 -18.28 -7.58 -33.32
N MET A 191 -19.53 -7.71 -32.86
CA MET A 191 -20.55 -8.60 -33.42
C MET A 191 -21.43 -7.94 -34.49
N ILE A 192 -21.32 -6.62 -34.70
CA ILE A 192 -22.04 -5.93 -35.77
C ILE A 192 -21.35 -6.24 -37.10
N PRO A 193 -22.06 -6.80 -38.11
CA PRO A 193 -21.47 -7.09 -39.41
C PRO A 193 -20.93 -5.80 -40.04
N LYS A 194 -19.70 -5.84 -40.54
CA LYS A 194 -19.18 -4.76 -41.39
C LYS A 194 -19.93 -4.82 -42.71
N GLY A 195 -20.84 -3.88 -42.93
CA GLY A 195 -21.50 -3.64 -44.21
C GLY A 195 -20.53 -3.15 -45.27
#